data_AF-A0AA38HQW9-F1
#
_entry.id   AF-A0AA38HQW9-F1
#
_cell.length_a   1.000
_cell.length_b   1.000
_cell.length_c   1.000
_cell.angle_alpha   90.00
_cell.angle_beta   90.00
_cell.angle_gamma   90.00
#
_symmetry.space_group_name_H-M   'P 1'
#
loop_
_entity.id
_entity.type
_entity.pdbx_description
1 polymer ?
#
loop_
_entity_poly.entity_id
_entity_poly.type
_entity_poly.pdbx_seq_one_letter_code
_entity_poly.pdbx_strand_id
1 'polypeptide(L)'
;MVVGITDCDRHFHPSGLAVCCDETTADFKFIFQSLVDGATKINLQLNPEYLVSDASNAIPNGFLQVFGEDKILIICWAHMCHNVTKKIESLVERRFQDEVKRDIDTLQICSSENIFDKTKELFIKKWTQKGQQQFVDYISNQWFTSHKNWYEGGAHHTPSTNNALESFNSVIKKEETCMYENGNRVLKPSTTIELRQWTKAYQWAKCNLQVTSVKNENSVTYFCPANEEVSVSQEDILNVTEMRWNTFDQFKKRAFKIWIVTLPDNKENWMNGRCTCPSFFKEYICKHIIGLSISLKYVGPPPSAKQVPIGKKPSRGRPKLATRALLID
;
A
#
# COMPACT_ATOMS: atom_id res chain seq x y z
N MET A 1 -24.34 0.34 -7.86
CA MET A 1 -22.87 0.42 -7.85
C MET A 1 -22.43 1.77 -7.27
N VAL A 2 -21.47 1.76 -6.36
CA VAL A 2 -20.89 2.99 -5.79
C VAL A 2 -19.56 3.28 -6.48
N VAL A 3 -19.32 4.56 -6.78
CA VAL A 3 -18.03 5.06 -7.27
C VAL A 3 -17.55 6.18 -6.36
N GLY A 4 -16.25 6.28 -6.16
CA GLY A 4 -15.69 7.30 -5.28
C GLY A 4 -14.19 7.40 -5.40
N ILE A 5 -13.65 8.39 -4.70
CA ILE A 5 -12.25 8.77 -4.72
C ILE A 5 -11.65 8.42 -3.36
N THR A 6 -10.45 7.84 -3.38
CA THR A 6 -9.67 7.65 -2.15
C THR A 6 -8.66 8.78 -2.03
N ASP A 7 -8.64 9.47 -0.89
CA ASP A 7 -7.68 10.54 -0.63
C ASP A 7 -6.31 10.03 -0.14
N CYS A 8 -5.38 10.95 0.11
CA CYS A 8 -4.03 10.61 0.61
C CYS A 8 -4.05 10.01 2.02
N ASP A 9 -5.14 10.18 2.78
CA ASP A 9 -5.35 9.57 4.10
C ASP A 9 -6.05 8.20 4.02
N ARG A 10 -6.24 7.68 2.79
CA ARG A 10 -6.97 6.43 2.50
C ARG A 10 -8.44 6.45 2.90
N HIS A 11 -9.01 7.63 3.08
CA HIS A 11 -10.45 7.76 3.25
C HIS A 11 -11.12 7.68 1.89
N PHE A 12 -12.10 6.79 1.79
CA PHE A 12 -12.97 6.72 0.64
C PHE A 12 -14.08 7.75 0.76
N HIS A 13 -14.24 8.53 -0.31
CA HIS A 13 -15.26 9.55 -0.46
C HIS A 13 -16.19 9.13 -1.60
N PRO A 14 -17.41 8.67 -1.30
CA PRO A 14 -18.37 8.32 -2.35
C PRO A 14 -18.67 9.57 -3.17
N SER A 15 -18.50 9.47 -4.49
CA SER A 15 -18.69 10.59 -5.44
C SER A 15 -19.86 10.35 -6.38
N GLY A 16 -20.35 9.12 -6.47
CA GLY A 16 -21.53 8.78 -7.26
C GLY A 16 -22.14 7.44 -6.86
N LEU A 17 -23.43 7.32 -7.16
CA LEU A 17 -24.19 6.07 -7.08
C LEU A 17 -24.85 5.86 -8.44
N ALA A 18 -24.62 4.70 -9.04
CA ALA A 18 -25.24 4.29 -10.28
C ALA A 18 -26.11 3.05 -10.05
N VAL A 19 -27.32 3.06 -10.62
CA VAL A 19 -28.17 1.88 -10.70
C VAL A 19 -28.11 1.41 -12.15
N CYS A 20 -27.45 0.29 -12.38
CA CYS A 20 -27.22 -0.27 -13.70
C CYS A 20 -27.87 -1.65 -13.76
N CYS A 21 -28.44 -2.00 -14.91
CA CYS A 21 -28.95 -3.34 -15.17
C CYS A 21 -27.80 -4.31 -15.46
N ASP A 22 -26.72 -3.80 -16.08
CA ASP A 22 -25.56 -4.56 -16.51
C ASP A 22 -24.26 -3.90 -16.03
N GLU A 23 -23.15 -4.64 -16.10
CA GLU A 23 -21.79 -4.18 -15.75
C GLU A 23 -20.87 -4.26 -16.98
N THR A 24 -21.30 -3.65 -18.09
CA THR A 24 -20.53 -3.63 -19.34
C THR A 24 -19.61 -2.42 -19.42
N THR A 25 -18.66 -2.44 -20.36
CA THR A 25 -17.79 -1.29 -20.68
C THR A 25 -18.59 -0.01 -20.95
N ALA A 26 -19.76 -0.12 -21.59
CA ALA A 26 -20.60 1.04 -21.90
C ALA A 26 -21.22 1.65 -20.63
N ASP A 27 -21.61 0.80 -19.66
CA ASP A 27 -22.14 1.24 -18.37
C ASP A 27 -21.07 1.99 -17.57
N PHE A 28 -19.86 1.42 -17.48
CA PHE A 28 -18.75 2.07 -16.78
C PHE A 28 -18.33 3.39 -17.44
N LYS A 29 -18.28 3.43 -18.78
CA LYS A 29 -18.03 4.68 -19.52
C LYS A 29 -19.08 5.74 -19.15
N PHE A 30 -20.35 5.38 -19.12
CA PHE A 30 -21.43 6.30 -18.75
C PHE A 30 -21.27 6.81 -17.31
N ILE A 31 -20.93 5.94 -16.37
CA ILE A 31 -20.66 6.31 -14.97
C ILE A 31 -19.51 7.32 -14.89
N PHE A 32 -18.37 7.03 -15.54
CA PHE A 32 -17.21 7.92 -15.51
C PHE A 32 -17.47 9.26 -16.20
N GLN A 33 -18.17 9.26 -17.34
CA GLN A 33 -18.56 10.51 -18.02
C GLN A 33 -19.48 11.36 -17.13
N SER A 34 -20.44 10.72 -16.46
CA SER A 34 -21.34 11.41 -15.53
C SER A 34 -20.60 12.06 -14.36
N LEU A 35 -19.51 11.45 -13.88
CA LEU A 35 -18.64 12.05 -12.86
C LEU A 35 -17.91 13.28 -13.39
N VAL A 36 -17.37 13.22 -14.61
CA VAL A 36 -16.70 14.36 -15.26
C VAL A 36 -17.68 15.52 -15.45
N ASP A 37 -18.88 15.23 -15.94
CA ASP A 37 -19.93 16.24 -16.15
C ASP A 37 -20.36 16.88 -14.82
N GLY A 38 -20.52 16.06 -13.77
CA GLY A 38 -20.82 16.53 -12.42
C GLY A 38 -19.71 17.41 -11.83
N ALA A 39 -18.45 17.00 -11.97
CA ALA A 39 -17.30 17.77 -11.50
C ALA A 39 -17.17 19.11 -12.24
N THR A 40 -17.42 19.13 -13.55
CA THR A 40 -17.38 20.34 -14.37
C THR A 40 -18.40 21.38 -13.90
N LYS A 41 -19.60 20.96 -13.50
CA LYS A 41 -20.65 21.86 -12.97
C LYS A 41 -20.26 22.58 -11.69
N ILE A 42 -19.31 22.04 -10.93
CA ILE A 42 -18.75 22.66 -9.71
C ILE A 42 -17.36 23.27 -9.95
N ASN A 43 -16.98 23.49 -11.21
CA ASN A 43 -15.67 24.02 -11.63
C ASN A 43 -14.48 23.19 -11.13
N LEU A 44 -14.67 21.87 -10.97
CA LEU A 44 -13.62 20.93 -10.63
C LEU A 44 -13.19 20.15 -11.89
N GLN A 45 -11.89 20.20 -12.21
CA GLN A 45 -11.33 19.37 -13.28
C GLN A 45 -10.93 18.00 -12.71
N LEU A 46 -11.71 16.98 -13.05
CA LEU A 46 -11.44 15.60 -12.65
C LEU A 46 -10.48 14.93 -13.65
N ASN A 47 -9.24 14.69 -13.25
CA ASN A 47 -8.23 13.99 -14.06
C ASN A 47 -7.44 12.99 -13.19
N PRO A 48 -8.04 11.84 -12.84
CA PRO A 48 -7.37 10.82 -12.05
C PRO A 48 -6.20 10.20 -12.82
N GLU A 49 -5.06 10.06 -12.16
CA GLU A 49 -3.86 9.40 -12.72
C GLU A 49 -3.96 7.86 -12.61
N TYR A 50 -4.66 7.38 -11.57
CA TYR A 50 -4.74 5.98 -11.22
C TYR A 50 -6.19 5.50 -11.12
N LEU A 51 -6.44 4.27 -11.57
CA LEU A 51 -7.68 3.53 -11.30
C LEU A 51 -7.34 2.27 -10.50
N VAL A 52 -7.94 2.12 -9.32
CA VAL A 52 -7.93 0.86 -8.59
C VAL A 52 -9.23 0.13 -8.87
N SER A 53 -9.15 -1.03 -9.49
CA SER A 53 -10.33 -1.85 -9.82
C SER A 53 -10.10 -3.32 -9.50
N ASP A 54 -11.15 -4.12 -9.61
CA ASP A 54 -11.00 -5.57 -9.61
C ASP A 54 -10.32 -6.05 -10.91
N ALA A 55 -10.19 -7.36 -11.08
CA ALA A 55 -9.59 -7.94 -12.28
C ALA A 55 -10.57 -8.09 -13.45
N SER A 56 -11.66 -7.31 -13.51
CA SER A 56 -12.58 -7.29 -14.66
C SER A 56 -12.09 -6.31 -15.73
N ASN A 57 -12.30 -6.65 -17.00
CA ASN A 57 -11.89 -5.80 -18.12
C ASN A 57 -12.87 -4.65 -18.40
N ALA A 58 -14.12 -4.74 -17.94
CA ALA A 58 -15.16 -3.77 -18.28
C ALA A 58 -14.89 -2.40 -17.63
N ILE A 59 -14.43 -2.40 -16.36
CA ILE A 59 -14.15 -1.17 -15.60
C ILE A 59 -12.95 -0.42 -16.21
N PRO A 60 -11.76 -1.04 -16.40
CA PRO A 60 -10.63 -0.39 -17.04
C PRO A 60 -10.96 0.15 -18.43
N ASN A 61 -11.65 -0.64 -19.26
CA ASN A 61 -11.98 -0.22 -20.62
C ASN A 61 -12.90 1.02 -20.62
N GLY A 62 -13.89 1.07 -19.73
CA GLY A 62 -14.76 2.23 -19.58
C GLY A 62 -14.00 3.46 -19.09
N PHE A 63 -13.06 3.27 -18.15
CA PHE A 63 -12.22 4.32 -17.59
C PHE A 63 -11.27 4.93 -18.63
N LEU A 64 -10.53 4.09 -19.37
CA LEU A 64 -9.57 4.55 -20.38
C LEU A 64 -10.28 5.29 -21.54
N GLN A 65 -11.51 4.90 -21.89
CA GLN A 65 -12.30 5.61 -22.89
C GLN A 65 -12.71 7.03 -22.48
N VAL A 66 -12.74 7.34 -21.18
CA VAL A 66 -13.13 8.66 -20.66
C VAL A 66 -11.90 9.50 -20.32
N PHE A 67 -10.92 8.90 -19.66
CA PHE A 67 -9.77 9.63 -19.11
C PHE A 67 -8.50 9.54 -19.96
N GLY A 68 -8.39 8.59 -20.89
CA GLY A 68 -7.23 8.39 -21.76
C GLY A 68 -6.48 7.08 -21.50
N GLU A 69 -5.68 6.66 -22.49
CA GLU A 69 -4.85 5.44 -22.42
C GLU A 69 -3.54 5.63 -21.64
N ASP A 70 -3.18 6.87 -21.31
CA ASP A 70 -2.00 7.24 -20.51
C ASP A 70 -2.15 6.92 -19.02
N LYS A 71 -3.34 6.48 -18.58
CA LYS A 71 -3.64 6.26 -17.16
C LYS A 71 -3.12 4.92 -16.65
N ILE A 72 -2.83 4.89 -15.35
CA ILE A 72 -2.27 3.71 -14.70
C ILE A 72 -3.41 2.89 -14.05
N LEU A 73 -3.59 1.68 -14.56
CA LEU A 73 -4.52 0.70 -14.02
C LEU A 73 -3.84 -0.09 -12.90
N ILE A 74 -4.46 -0.15 -11.73
CA ILE A 74 -4.00 -0.91 -10.57
C ILE A 74 -5.04 -1.98 -10.29
N ILE A 75 -4.58 -3.22 -10.15
CA ILE A 75 -5.44 -4.33 -9.80
C ILE A 75 -5.43 -4.52 -8.30
N CYS A 76 -6.63 -4.56 -7.72
CA CYS A 76 -6.80 -4.80 -6.30
C CYS A 76 -6.12 -6.11 -5.87
N TRP A 77 -5.16 -5.99 -4.96
CA TRP A 77 -4.40 -7.09 -4.38
C TRP A 77 -5.32 -8.16 -3.76
N ALA A 78 -6.39 -7.77 -3.08
CA ALA A 78 -7.32 -8.73 -2.48
C ALA A 78 -8.00 -9.63 -3.53
N HIS A 79 -8.43 -9.02 -4.64
CA HIS A 79 -9.03 -9.75 -5.76
C HIS A 79 -8.01 -10.62 -6.50
N MET A 80 -6.81 -10.08 -6.74
CA MET A 80 -5.69 -10.84 -7.30
C MET A 80 -5.37 -12.06 -6.43
N CYS A 81 -5.15 -11.85 -5.13
CA CYS A 81 -4.80 -12.88 -4.17
C CYS A 81 -5.88 -13.96 -4.07
N HIS A 82 -7.16 -13.58 -4.07
CA HIS A 82 -8.29 -14.52 -4.12
C HIS A 82 -8.28 -15.38 -5.38
N ASN A 83 -8.11 -14.77 -6.56
CA ASN A 83 -8.08 -15.48 -7.83
C ASN A 83 -6.87 -16.41 -7.96
N VAL A 84 -5.70 -15.94 -7.55
CA VAL A 84 -4.47 -16.74 -7.53
C VAL A 84 -4.58 -17.88 -6.52
N THR A 85 -5.14 -17.64 -5.33
CA THR A 85 -5.32 -18.67 -4.29
C THR A 85 -6.17 -19.83 -4.79
N LYS A 86 -7.29 -19.56 -5.46
CA LYS A 86 -8.11 -20.61 -6.09
C LYS A 86 -7.32 -21.44 -7.10
N LYS A 87 -6.44 -20.79 -7.87
CA LYS A 87 -5.61 -21.46 -8.88
C LYS A 87 -4.44 -22.22 -8.28
N ILE A 88 -3.88 -21.74 -7.16
CA ILE A 88 -2.90 -22.49 -6.36
C ILE A 88 -3.55 -23.79 -5.86
N GLU A 89 -4.75 -23.71 -5.32
CA GLU A 89 -5.47 -24.87 -4.79
C GLU A 89 -5.77 -25.93 -5.87
N SER A 90 -5.99 -25.50 -7.13
CA SER A 90 -6.26 -26.40 -8.25
C SER A 90 -5.03 -26.87 -9.04
N LEU A 91 -3.99 -26.04 -9.19
CA LEU A 91 -2.87 -26.27 -10.12
C LEU A 91 -1.55 -26.60 -9.44
N VAL A 92 -1.42 -26.34 -8.14
CA VAL A 92 -0.17 -26.54 -7.38
C VAL A 92 -0.33 -27.74 -6.46
N GLU A 93 0.70 -28.60 -6.43
CA GLU A 93 0.77 -29.72 -5.49
C GLU A 93 0.60 -29.26 -4.04
N ARG A 94 -0.21 -29.98 -3.26
CA ARG A 94 -0.59 -29.62 -1.88
C ARG A 94 0.60 -29.24 -0.98
N ARG A 95 1.73 -29.95 -1.12
CA ARG A 95 2.96 -29.70 -0.33
C ARG A 95 3.60 -28.33 -0.57
N PHE A 96 3.31 -27.70 -1.71
CA PHE A 96 3.90 -26.42 -2.11
C PHE A 96 2.95 -25.23 -1.99
N GLN A 97 1.65 -25.45 -1.77
CA GLN A 97 0.64 -24.38 -1.80
C GLN A 97 0.94 -23.23 -0.82
N ASP A 98 1.30 -23.54 0.42
CA ASP A 98 1.64 -22.52 1.41
C ASP A 98 2.93 -21.77 1.08
N GLU A 99 3.89 -22.44 0.44
CA GLU A 99 5.14 -21.82 0.01
C GLU A 99 4.89 -20.87 -1.16
N VAL A 100 4.10 -21.27 -2.17
CA VAL A 100 3.70 -20.41 -3.28
C VAL A 100 2.97 -19.18 -2.75
N LYS A 101 1.99 -19.34 -1.85
CA LYS A 101 1.23 -18.22 -1.27
C LYS A 101 2.18 -17.18 -0.64
N ARG A 102 3.12 -17.63 0.21
CA ARG A 102 4.11 -16.73 0.84
C ARG A 102 5.07 -16.09 -0.17
N ASP A 103 5.36 -16.75 -1.28
CA ASP A 103 6.22 -16.19 -2.33
C ASP A 103 5.47 -15.15 -3.17
N ILE A 104 4.17 -15.33 -3.40
CA ILE A 104 3.28 -14.33 -3.99
C ILE A 104 3.18 -13.08 -3.10
N ASP A 105 3.02 -13.26 -1.78
CA ASP A 105 3.07 -12.16 -0.81
C ASP A 105 4.42 -11.41 -0.86
N THR A 106 5.50 -12.12 -1.16
CA THR A 106 6.84 -11.52 -1.27
C THR A 106 6.98 -10.70 -2.55
N LEU A 107 6.34 -11.10 -3.65
CA LEU A 107 6.29 -10.31 -4.89
C LEU A 107 5.47 -9.02 -4.72
N GLN A 108 4.43 -9.08 -3.89
CA GLN A 108 3.53 -7.94 -3.64
C GLN A 108 4.27 -6.75 -3.04
N ILE A 109 5.25 -6.98 -2.19
CA ILE A 109 6.02 -5.91 -1.50
C ILE A 109 7.15 -5.32 -2.35
N CYS A 110 7.35 -5.77 -3.58
CA CYS A 110 8.37 -5.22 -4.48
C CYS A 110 8.19 -3.70 -4.59
N SER A 111 9.28 -2.95 -4.41
CA SER A 111 9.22 -1.49 -4.31
C SER A 111 9.41 -0.76 -5.63
N SER A 112 9.76 -1.46 -6.72
CA SER A 112 9.96 -0.89 -8.04
C SER A 112 9.76 -1.94 -9.13
N GLU A 113 9.51 -1.49 -10.35
CA GLU A 113 9.35 -2.35 -11.53
C GLU A 113 10.61 -3.19 -11.79
N ASN A 114 11.81 -2.60 -11.74
CA ASN A 114 13.07 -3.34 -11.93
C ASN A 114 13.24 -4.50 -10.93
N ILE A 115 12.91 -4.26 -9.65
CA ILE A 115 12.97 -5.30 -8.61
C ILE A 115 11.91 -6.37 -8.87
N PHE A 116 10.69 -5.94 -9.22
CA PHE A 116 9.59 -6.85 -9.53
C PHE A 116 9.92 -7.74 -10.73
N ASP A 117 10.47 -7.19 -11.82
CA ASP A 117 10.84 -7.89 -13.04
C ASP A 117 11.95 -8.91 -12.83
N LYS A 118 13.00 -8.54 -12.11
CA LYS A 118 14.04 -9.51 -11.76
C LYS A 118 13.51 -10.61 -10.83
N THR A 119 12.64 -10.25 -9.89
CA THR A 119 12.14 -11.18 -8.89
C THR A 119 11.11 -12.15 -9.48
N LYS A 120 10.25 -11.70 -10.42
CA LYS A 120 9.30 -12.57 -11.12
C LYS A 120 10.04 -13.61 -11.99
N GLU A 121 11.16 -13.26 -12.62
CA GLU A 121 11.98 -14.23 -13.37
C GLU A 121 12.53 -15.33 -12.44
N LEU A 122 13.01 -14.95 -11.26
CA LEU A 122 13.50 -15.91 -10.26
C LEU A 122 12.38 -16.75 -9.66
N PHE A 123 11.19 -16.18 -9.51
CA PHE A 123 9.98 -16.90 -9.11
C PHE A 123 9.61 -17.95 -10.14
N ILE A 124 9.52 -17.57 -11.42
CA ILE A 124 9.24 -18.47 -12.55
C ILE A 124 10.25 -19.62 -12.56
N LYS A 125 11.55 -19.29 -12.50
CA LYS A 125 12.62 -20.30 -12.45
C LYS A 125 12.46 -21.26 -11.29
N LYS A 126 12.19 -20.77 -10.07
CA LYS A 126 11.99 -21.60 -8.88
C LYS A 126 10.83 -22.58 -9.05
N TRP A 127 9.69 -22.10 -9.53
CA TRP A 127 8.47 -22.91 -9.60
C TRP A 127 8.43 -23.86 -10.80
N THR A 128 9.07 -23.50 -11.93
CA THR A 128 9.33 -24.42 -13.03
C THR A 128 10.26 -25.56 -12.60
N GLN A 129 11.35 -25.27 -11.87
CA GLN A 129 12.25 -26.29 -11.33
C GLN A 129 11.56 -27.25 -10.34
N LYS A 130 10.55 -26.77 -9.61
CA LYS A 130 9.70 -27.59 -8.73
C LYS A 130 8.56 -28.32 -9.46
N GLY A 131 8.53 -28.30 -10.79
CA GLY A 131 7.55 -29.02 -11.61
C GLY A 131 6.15 -28.39 -11.66
N GLN A 132 5.97 -27.15 -11.19
CA GLN A 132 4.65 -26.49 -11.12
C GLN A 132 4.33 -25.69 -12.39
N GLN A 133 4.61 -26.26 -13.58
CA GLN A 133 4.58 -25.52 -14.85
C GLN A 133 3.20 -24.94 -15.18
N GLN A 134 2.12 -25.70 -14.95
CA GLN A 134 0.75 -25.23 -15.22
C GLN A 134 0.40 -23.97 -14.45
N PHE A 135 0.85 -23.87 -13.19
CA PHE A 135 0.65 -22.67 -12.39
C PHE A 135 1.53 -21.52 -12.87
N VAL A 136 2.79 -21.79 -13.23
CA VAL A 136 3.71 -20.79 -13.78
C VAL A 136 3.17 -20.17 -15.07
N ASP A 137 2.62 -21.00 -15.97
CA ASP A 137 2.02 -20.52 -17.23
C ASP A 137 0.79 -19.64 -16.95
N TYR A 138 -0.08 -20.08 -16.02
CA TYR A 138 -1.24 -19.32 -15.60
C TYR A 138 -0.85 -17.95 -15.05
N ILE A 139 0.07 -17.90 -14.07
CA ILE A 139 0.42 -16.63 -13.43
C ILE A 139 1.16 -15.70 -14.36
N SER A 140 2.01 -16.24 -15.24
CA SER A 140 2.76 -15.44 -16.22
C SER A 140 1.82 -14.77 -17.22
N ASN A 141 0.90 -15.54 -17.79
CA ASN A 141 -0.01 -15.04 -18.82
C ASN A 141 -1.09 -14.10 -18.29
N GLN A 142 -1.48 -14.21 -17.03
CA GLN A 142 -2.57 -13.41 -16.47
C GLN A 142 -2.05 -12.22 -15.65
N TRP A 143 -1.08 -12.45 -14.77
CA TRP A 143 -0.70 -11.52 -13.71
C TRP A 143 0.67 -10.88 -13.89
N PHE A 144 1.52 -11.39 -14.79
CA PHE A 144 2.80 -10.75 -15.13
C PHE A 144 2.77 -10.01 -16.47
N THR A 145 1.80 -10.28 -17.33
CA THR A 145 1.63 -9.63 -18.64
C THR A 145 0.38 -8.74 -18.67
N SER A 146 -0.82 -9.32 -18.59
CA SER A 146 -2.07 -8.59 -18.77
C SER A 146 -2.40 -7.67 -17.58
N HIS A 147 -2.13 -8.14 -16.36
CA HIS A 147 -2.52 -7.46 -15.13
C HIS A 147 -1.31 -7.22 -14.22
N LYS A 148 -0.25 -6.54 -14.70
CA LYS A 148 1.03 -6.47 -13.97
C LYS A 148 1.05 -5.60 -12.71
N ASN A 149 0.11 -4.66 -12.57
CA ASN A 149 0.15 -3.62 -11.54
C ASN A 149 -0.65 -3.99 -10.27
N TRP A 150 -0.20 -5.00 -9.53
CA TRP A 150 -0.77 -5.40 -8.22
C TRP A 150 0.24 -5.37 -7.07
N TYR A 151 1.51 -5.11 -7.37
CA TYR A 151 2.57 -4.95 -6.38
C TYR A 151 2.67 -3.48 -5.93
N GLU A 152 3.14 -3.25 -4.71
CA GLU A 152 3.13 -1.94 -4.05
C GLU A 152 4.01 -0.88 -4.74
N GLY A 153 5.02 -1.32 -5.49
CA GLY A 153 5.88 -0.47 -6.31
C GLY A 153 5.27 -0.08 -7.66
N GLY A 154 4.13 -0.65 -8.06
CA GLY A 154 3.50 -0.38 -9.36
C GLY A 154 2.81 0.99 -9.40
N ALA A 155 2.36 1.49 -8.25
CA ALA A 155 1.85 2.83 -8.08
C ALA A 155 2.05 3.26 -6.62
N HIS A 156 2.96 4.21 -6.39
CA HIS A 156 3.21 4.73 -5.06
C HIS A 156 2.09 5.67 -4.62
N HIS A 157 1.82 5.71 -3.32
CA HIS A 157 0.77 6.58 -2.74
C HIS A 157 -0.66 6.26 -3.20
N THR A 158 -0.88 5.08 -3.80
CA THR A 158 -2.19 4.56 -4.18
C THR A 158 -2.52 3.26 -3.47
N PRO A 159 -3.80 3.01 -3.14
CA PRO A 159 -4.12 1.88 -2.28
C PRO A 159 -4.02 0.60 -3.10
N SER A 160 -3.24 -0.36 -2.62
CA SER A 160 -3.11 -1.68 -3.26
C SER A 160 -4.39 -2.51 -3.18
N THR A 161 -5.39 -2.10 -2.38
CA THR A 161 -6.66 -2.81 -2.21
C THR A 161 -7.86 -1.88 -2.36
N ASN A 162 -8.97 -2.41 -2.87
CA ASN A 162 -10.27 -1.73 -2.92
C ASN A 162 -11.10 -1.87 -1.62
N ASN A 163 -10.43 -2.18 -0.50
CA ASN A 163 -11.08 -2.45 0.79
C ASN A 163 -12.00 -1.30 1.25
N ALA A 164 -11.66 -0.06 0.90
CA ALA A 164 -12.45 1.10 1.31
C ALA A 164 -13.83 1.12 0.62
N LEU A 165 -13.89 0.79 -0.68
CA LEU A 165 -15.16 0.62 -1.41
C LEU A 165 -15.94 -0.59 -0.88
N GLU A 166 -15.27 -1.71 -0.64
CA GLU A 166 -15.90 -2.94 -0.12
C GLU A 166 -16.50 -2.73 1.28
N SER A 167 -15.78 -2.03 2.15
CA SER A 167 -16.28 -1.66 3.48
C SER A 167 -17.50 -0.76 3.38
N PHE A 168 -17.48 0.24 2.49
CA PHE A 168 -18.62 1.11 2.25
C PHE A 168 -19.84 0.34 1.72
N ASN A 169 -19.62 -0.55 0.75
CA ASN A 169 -20.66 -1.45 0.24
C ASN A 169 -21.21 -2.36 1.36
N SER A 170 -20.38 -2.82 2.29
CA SER A 170 -20.85 -3.63 3.42
C SER A 170 -21.74 -2.82 4.38
N VAL A 171 -21.49 -1.53 4.58
CA VAL A 171 -22.36 -0.66 5.39
C VAL A 171 -23.73 -0.55 4.74
N ILE A 172 -23.78 -0.23 3.43
CA ILE A 172 -25.05 -0.17 2.68
C ILE A 172 -25.84 -1.47 2.82
N LYS A 173 -25.17 -2.62 2.66
CA LYS A 173 -25.81 -3.94 2.74
C LYS A 173 -26.33 -4.31 4.15
N LYS A 174 -25.73 -3.75 5.21
CA LYS A 174 -26.07 -4.09 6.60
C LYS A 174 -27.05 -3.12 7.23
N GLU A 175 -26.94 -1.84 6.91
CA GLU A 175 -27.64 -0.78 7.62
C GLU A 175 -28.87 -0.26 6.85
N GLU A 176 -29.12 -0.75 5.63
CA GLU A 176 -30.21 -0.34 4.70
C GLU A 176 -30.31 1.19 4.47
N THR A 177 -29.34 1.95 4.98
CA THR A 177 -29.31 3.41 5.01
C THR A 177 -27.86 3.89 4.91
N CYS A 178 -27.62 4.95 4.14
CA CYS A 178 -26.35 5.66 4.17
C CYS A 178 -26.32 6.53 5.44
N MET A 179 -25.91 5.96 6.58
CA MET A 179 -25.61 6.78 7.75
C MET A 179 -24.33 7.57 7.52
N TYR A 180 -24.48 8.78 7.00
CA TYR A 180 -23.45 9.81 7.09
C TYR A 180 -23.33 10.19 8.58
N GLU A 181 -22.31 9.71 9.28
CA GLU A 181 -21.92 10.34 10.54
C GLU A 181 -21.64 11.82 10.25
N ASN A 182 -22.28 12.71 11.01
CA ASN A 182 -22.31 14.18 10.92
C ASN A 182 -20.93 14.87 10.97
N GLY A 183 -20.04 14.55 10.05
CA GLY A 183 -18.76 15.20 9.87
C GLY A 183 -18.54 15.45 8.39
N ASN A 184 -18.38 16.71 8.01
CA ASN A 184 -17.92 17.08 6.67
C ASN A 184 -16.56 16.39 6.42
N ARG A 185 -16.55 15.29 5.66
CA ARG A 185 -15.30 14.67 5.19
C ARG A 185 -14.77 15.55 4.07
N VAL A 186 -13.71 16.29 4.37
CA VAL A 186 -12.98 17.10 3.40
C VAL A 186 -11.89 16.23 2.80
N LEU A 187 -11.82 16.19 1.47
CA LEU A 187 -10.72 15.52 0.75
C LEU A 187 -9.38 16.03 1.29
N LYS A 188 -8.52 15.12 1.74
CA LYS A 188 -7.21 15.47 2.28
C LYS A 188 -6.17 15.48 1.15
N PRO A 189 -5.60 16.66 0.81
CA PRO A 189 -4.60 16.76 -0.25
C PRO A 189 -3.22 16.24 0.19
N SER A 190 -3.05 15.91 1.47
CA SER A 190 -1.78 15.43 2.04
C SER A 190 -2.04 14.51 3.24
N THR A 191 -1.09 13.63 3.53
CA THR A 191 -1.18 12.64 4.60
C THR A 191 -1.15 13.30 5.98
N THR A 192 -2.15 13.03 6.83
CA THR A 192 -2.22 13.44 8.23
C THR A 192 -1.49 12.43 9.10
N ILE A 193 -0.59 12.91 9.98
CA ILE A 193 0.19 12.03 10.86
C ILE A 193 -0.47 11.93 12.25
N GLU A 194 -0.88 10.73 12.62
CA GLU A 194 -1.47 10.47 13.93
C GLU A 194 -0.44 10.54 15.07
N LEU A 195 -0.90 10.89 16.29
CA LEU A 195 -0.05 10.94 17.48
C LEU A 195 0.67 9.60 17.76
N ARG A 196 0.01 8.48 17.46
CA ARG A 196 0.59 7.13 17.59
C ARG A 196 1.79 6.93 16.66
N GLN A 197 1.71 7.43 15.42
CA GLN A 197 2.81 7.36 14.46
C GLN A 197 3.97 8.25 14.90
N TRP A 198 3.69 9.47 15.37
CA TRP A 198 4.69 10.36 15.99
C TRP A 198 5.42 9.69 17.15
N THR A 199 4.69 9.00 18.02
CA THR A 199 5.28 8.30 19.18
C THR A 199 6.21 7.17 18.73
N LYS A 200 5.75 6.32 17.81
CA LYS A 200 6.59 5.22 17.25
C LYS A 200 7.83 5.74 16.55
N ALA A 201 7.69 6.83 15.79
CA ALA A 201 8.79 7.46 15.06
C ALA A 201 9.82 8.08 16.01
N TYR A 202 9.36 8.77 17.05
CA TYR A 202 10.24 9.34 18.07
C TYR A 202 11.01 8.26 18.84
N GLN A 203 10.34 7.16 19.19
CA GLN A 203 11.00 6.00 19.80
C GLN A 203 12.05 5.39 18.86
N TRP A 204 11.71 5.22 17.58
CA TRP A 204 12.65 4.73 16.58
C TRP A 204 13.87 5.65 16.41
N ALA A 205 13.65 6.97 16.36
CA ALA A 205 14.72 7.96 16.28
C ALA A 205 15.67 7.92 17.49
N LYS A 206 15.14 7.60 18.68
CA LYS A 206 15.94 7.41 19.91
C LYS A 206 16.82 6.17 19.90
N CYS A 207 16.54 5.17 19.05
CA CYS A 207 17.37 3.97 18.97
C CYS A 207 18.75 4.23 18.36
N ASN A 208 19.03 5.45 17.85
CA ASN A 208 20.32 5.86 17.28
C ASN A 208 20.90 4.83 16.29
N LEU A 209 20.04 4.30 15.43
CA LEU A 209 20.44 3.35 14.39
C LEU A 209 21.45 4.01 13.46
N GLN A 210 22.49 3.27 13.08
CA GLN A 210 23.43 3.70 12.07
C GLN A 210 22.80 3.53 10.69
N VAL A 211 22.52 4.66 10.05
CA VAL A 211 21.88 4.72 8.74
C VAL A 211 22.92 5.21 7.73
N THR A 212 23.07 4.46 6.63
CA THR A 212 23.91 4.86 5.51
C THR A 212 23.06 5.66 4.52
N SER A 213 23.61 6.73 3.93
CA SER A 213 22.90 7.58 2.97
C SER A 213 23.64 7.73 1.65
N VAL A 214 22.90 7.74 0.55
CA VAL A 214 23.38 8.05 -0.81
C VAL A 214 22.59 9.24 -1.33
N LYS A 215 23.30 10.29 -1.75
CA LYS A 215 22.68 11.48 -2.32
C LYS A 215 22.48 11.30 -3.83
N ASN A 216 21.27 11.58 -4.29
CA ASN A 216 20.90 11.69 -5.71
C ASN A 216 20.66 13.16 -6.06
N GLU A 217 20.35 13.47 -7.32
CA GLU A 217 20.19 14.85 -7.81
C GLU A 217 19.14 15.66 -7.02
N ASN A 218 18.00 15.04 -6.69
CA ASN A 218 16.86 15.71 -6.03
C ASN A 218 16.36 15.01 -4.75
N SER A 219 17.06 13.98 -4.28
CA SER A 219 16.66 13.21 -3.11
C SER A 219 17.83 12.52 -2.44
N VAL A 220 17.66 12.17 -1.17
CA VAL A 220 18.62 11.35 -0.41
C VAL A 220 17.98 10.01 -0.08
N THR A 221 18.66 8.93 -0.43
CA THR A 221 18.26 7.56 -0.09
C THR A 221 19.02 7.10 1.15
N TYR A 222 18.28 6.59 2.13
CA TYR A 222 18.76 6.10 3.42
C TYR A 222 18.50 4.60 3.56
N PHE A 223 19.48 3.85 4.05
CA PHE A 223 19.39 2.41 4.28
C PHE A 223 19.26 2.14 5.78
N CYS A 224 18.07 1.71 6.20
CA CYS A 224 17.73 1.46 7.60
C CYS A 224 17.67 -0.06 7.87
N PRO A 225 18.20 -0.54 9.00
CA PRO A 225 18.02 -1.94 9.38
C PRO A 225 16.55 -2.23 9.70
N ALA A 226 16.06 -3.39 9.28
CA ALA A 226 14.64 -3.74 9.45
C ALA A 226 14.27 -4.31 10.82
N ASN A 227 15.24 -4.93 11.49
CA ASN A 227 15.09 -5.67 12.74
C ASN A 227 15.82 -4.98 13.91
N GLU A 228 16.17 -5.74 14.94
CA GLU A 228 16.95 -5.29 16.12
C GLU A 228 18.42 -4.97 15.80
N GLU A 229 18.84 -5.16 14.54
CA GLU A 229 20.17 -4.78 14.07
C GLU A 229 20.36 -3.26 14.16
N VAL A 230 21.54 -2.85 14.64
CA VAL A 230 21.86 -1.43 14.86
C VAL A 230 22.42 -0.77 13.60
N SER A 231 22.94 -1.56 12.65
CA SER A 231 23.63 -1.07 11.45
C SER A 231 23.40 -1.99 10.25
N VAL A 232 23.51 -1.44 9.05
CA VAL A 232 23.48 -2.19 7.78
C VAL A 232 24.90 -2.30 7.21
N SER A 233 25.33 -3.50 6.80
CA SER A 233 26.67 -3.66 6.19
C SER A 233 26.70 -3.11 4.76
N GLN A 234 27.88 -2.69 4.30
CA GLN A 234 28.06 -2.23 2.91
C GLN A 234 27.70 -3.32 1.90
N GLU A 235 27.98 -4.58 2.22
CA GLU A 235 27.61 -5.73 1.39
C GLU A 235 26.09 -5.86 1.28
N ASP A 236 25.35 -5.68 2.37
CA ASP A 236 23.89 -5.72 2.34
C ASP A 236 23.31 -4.59 1.47
N ILE A 237 23.92 -3.39 1.51
CA ILE A 237 23.52 -2.27 0.64
C ILE A 237 23.75 -2.63 -0.83
N LEU A 238 24.95 -3.07 -1.19
CA LEU A 238 25.28 -3.48 -2.57
C LEU A 238 24.37 -4.62 -3.05
N ASN A 239 24.05 -5.56 -2.16
CA ASN A 239 23.14 -6.65 -2.44
C ASN A 239 21.75 -6.15 -2.86
N VAL A 240 21.26 -5.06 -2.25
CA VAL A 240 19.95 -4.48 -2.58
C VAL A 240 20.03 -3.54 -3.78
N THR A 241 21.02 -2.65 -3.82
CA THR A 241 21.13 -1.63 -4.89
C THR A 241 21.52 -2.24 -6.24
N GLU A 242 22.40 -3.23 -6.25
CA GLU A 242 22.82 -3.93 -7.47
C GLU A 242 22.04 -5.24 -7.69
N MET A 243 21.04 -5.50 -6.85
CA MET A 243 20.20 -6.68 -6.93
C MET A 243 20.99 -8.00 -6.96
N ARG A 244 22.02 -8.18 -6.12
CA ARG A 244 22.97 -9.32 -6.19
C ARG A 244 22.40 -10.63 -5.63
N TRP A 245 21.23 -11.06 -6.10
CA TRP A 245 20.62 -12.34 -5.75
C TRP A 245 20.38 -13.18 -7.01
N ASN A 246 20.62 -14.49 -6.88
CA ASN A 246 20.51 -15.46 -7.98
C ASN A 246 19.35 -16.44 -7.78
N THR A 247 18.69 -16.38 -6.62
CA THR A 247 17.50 -17.19 -6.31
C THR A 247 16.42 -16.34 -5.64
N PHE A 248 15.17 -16.78 -5.79
CA PHE A 248 14.03 -16.13 -5.16
C PHE A 248 14.15 -16.13 -3.63
N ASP A 249 14.65 -17.21 -3.03
CA ASP A 249 14.80 -17.32 -1.57
C ASP A 249 15.88 -16.37 -1.02
N GLN A 250 16.93 -16.07 -1.81
CA GLN A 250 17.91 -15.05 -1.46
C GLN A 250 17.28 -13.65 -1.46
N PHE A 251 16.48 -13.33 -2.48
CA PHE A 251 15.73 -12.08 -2.52
C PHE A 251 14.82 -11.94 -1.29
N LYS A 252 13.98 -12.96 -1.02
CA LYS A 252 13.06 -12.98 0.12
C LYS A 252 13.76 -12.71 1.45
N LYS A 253 14.89 -13.35 1.71
CA LYS A 253 15.66 -13.13 2.95
C LYS A 253 16.18 -11.70 3.07
N ARG A 254 16.53 -11.07 1.95
CA ARG A 254 17.16 -9.74 1.91
C ARG A 254 16.15 -8.60 1.89
N ALA A 255 15.01 -8.78 1.24
CA ALA A 255 13.95 -7.77 1.13
C ALA A 255 13.41 -7.32 2.50
N PHE A 256 13.43 -8.21 3.50
CA PHE A 256 13.01 -7.91 4.87
C PHE A 256 14.17 -7.56 5.82
N LYS A 257 15.40 -7.44 5.33
CA LYS A 257 16.57 -7.09 6.15
C LYS A 257 16.82 -5.58 6.21
N ILE A 258 16.51 -4.87 5.12
CA ILE A 258 16.76 -3.43 4.98
C ILE A 258 15.48 -2.73 4.53
N TRP A 259 15.14 -1.64 5.22
CA TRP A 259 14.18 -0.66 4.73
C TRP A 259 14.93 0.48 4.05
N ILE A 260 14.59 0.72 2.79
CA ILE A 260 15.10 1.86 2.03
C ILE A 260 14.12 3.01 2.24
N VAL A 261 14.63 4.18 2.64
CA VAL A 261 13.85 5.40 2.79
C VAL A 261 14.42 6.47 1.89
N THR A 262 13.62 7.03 0.99
CA THR A 262 14.03 8.13 0.11
C THR A 262 13.33 9.39 0.58
N LEU A 263 14.08 10.42 0.94
CA LEU A 263 13.54 11.73 1.32
C LEU A 263 13.88 12.75 0.22
N PRO A 264 12.99 13.70 -0.10
CA PRO A 264 13.31 14.82 -0.98
C PRO A 264 14.43 15.67 -0.41
N ASP A 265 15.21 16.32 -1.30
CA ASP A 265 16.27 17.25 -0.88
C ASP A 265 15.71 18.48 -0.16
N ASN A 266 14.50 18.92 -0.53
CA ASN A 266 13.80 19.96 0.20
C ASN A 266 13.24 19.41 1.52
N LYS A 267 13.80 19.91 2.63
CA LYS A 267 13.45 19.53 4.01
C LYS A 267 11.99 19.78 4.35
N GLU A 268 11.33 20.76 3.75
CA GLU A 268 9.92 21.07 3.99
C GLU A 268 9.00 19.97 3.43
N ASN A 269 9.45 19.30 2.37
CA ASN A 269 8.68 18.28 1.65
C ASN A 269 8.95 16.86 2.15
N TRP A 270 9.52 16.69 3.34
CA TRP A 270 9.92 15.39 3.88
C TRP A 270 8.78 14.37 3.95
N MET A 271 7.52 14.82 4.05
CA MET A 271 6.33 13.95 4.05
C MET A 271 6.11 13.23 2.71
N ASN A 272 6.65 13.78 1.62
CA ASN A 272 6.64 13.14 0.29
C ASN A 272 7.72 12.05 0.16
N GLY A 273 8.38 11.71 1.26
CA GLY A 273 9.31 10.61 1.32
C GLY A 273 8.67 9.26 0.99
N ARG A 274 9.50 8.33 0.53
CA ARG A 274 9.11 6.96 0.19
C ARG A 274 9.83 5.98 1.11
N CYS A 275 9.18 4.87 1.44
CA CYS A 275 9.82 3.82 2.23
C CYS A 275 9.40 2.43 1.76
N THR A 276 10.31 1.46 1.76
CA THR A 276 10.02 0.08 1.36
C THR A 276 9.43 -0.79 2.48
N CYS A 277 9.11 -0.21 3.65
CA CYS A 277 8.57 -0.98 4.76
C CYS A 277 7.06 -1.25 4.60
N PRO A 278 6.54 -2.39 5.12
CA PRO A 278 5.12 -2.74 5.03
C PRO A 278 4.16 -1.69 5.62
N SER A 279 4.60 -0.92 6.63
CA SER A 279 3.75 0.15 7.19
C SER A 279 3.55 1.30 6.22
N PHE A 280 4.56 1.66 5.44
CA PHE A 280 4.45 2.74 4.45
C PHE A 280 3.46 2.36 3.35
N PHE A 281 3.55 1.14 2.85
CA PHE A 281 2.60 0.60 1.88
C PHE A 281 1.16 0.50 2.41
N LYS A 282 0.95 0.64 3.72
CA LYS A 282 -0.38 0.65 4.36
C LYS A 282 -0.89 2.03 4.79
N GLU A 283 0.00 3.00 4.99
CA GLU A 283 -0.36 4.30 5.58
C GLU A 283 0.17 5.50 4.77
N TYR A 284 0.97 5.26 3.72
CA TYR A 284 1.79 6.25 2.96
C TYR A 284 2.71 7.14 3.80
N ILE A 285 2.80 6.86 5.08
CA ILE A 285 3.74 7.43 6.01
C ILE A 285 4.12 6.32 6.98
N CYS A 286 5.34 6.36 7.51
CA CYS A 286 5.78 5.33 8.43
C CYS A 286 6.73 5.91 9.48
N LYS A 287 6.98 5.12 10.53
CA LYS A 287 7.92 5.48 11.59
C LYS A 287 9.33 5.79 11.06
N HIS A 288 9.74 5.21 9.92
CA HIS A 288 11.08 5.43 9.35
C HIS A 288 11.20 6.80 8.68
N ILE A 289 10.20 7.22 7.89
CA ILE A 289 10.18 8.57 7.28
C ILE A 289 10.14 9.64 8.37
N ILE A 290 9.19 9.52 9.30
CA ILE A 290 9.03 10.49 10.39
C ILE A 290 10.26 10.48 11.31
N GLY A 291 10.75 9.28 11.64
CA GLY A 291 11.89 9.10 12.54
C GLY A 291 13.19 9.66 11.96
N LEU A 292 13.47 9.41 10.67
CA LEU A 292 14.61 10.01 9.98
C LEU A 292 14.50 11.53 9.93
N SER A 293 13.33 12.07 9.60
CA SER A 293 13.10 13.52 9.59
C SER A 293 13.32 14.15 10.97
N ILE A 294 12.98 13.45 12.06
CA ILE A 294 13.29 13.88 13.44
C ILE A 294 14.81 13.86 13.67
N SER A 295 15.48 12.76 13.35
CA SER A 295 16.94 12.61 13.56
C SER A 295 17.76 13.62 12.74
N LEU A 296 17.31 13.92 11.52
CA LEU A 296 17.91 14.92 10.62
C LEU A 296 17.49 16.36 10.96
N LYS A 297 16.64 16.56 11.98
CA LYS A 297 16.12 17.86 12.43
C LYS A 297 15.31 18.60 11.35
N TYR A 298 14.67 17.89 10.44
CA TYR A 298 13.73 18.47 9.47
C TYR A 298 12.40 18.83 10.14
N VAL A 299 12.03 18.06 11.18
CA VAL A 299 10.80 18.30 11.95
C VAL A 299 11.01 17.99 13.43
N GLY A 300 10.35 18.78 14.29
CA GLY A 300 10.28 18.51 15.73
C GLY A 300 9.06 17.64 16.06
N PRO A 301 9.21 16.56 16.84
CA PRO A 301 8.05 15.77 17.26
C PRO A 301 7.19 16.58 18.26
N PRO A 302 5.85 16.46 18.18
CA PRO A 302 4.95 17.18 19.08
C PRO A 302 5.23 16.79 20.55
N PRO A 303 5.05 17.71 21.52
CA PRO A 303 5.36 17.44 22.93
C PRO A 303 4.66 16.20 23.48
N SER A 304 3.40 15.98 23.10
CA SER A 304 2.59 14.82 23.49
C SER A 304 3.19 13.48 23.04
N ALA A 305 3.89 13.43 21.90
CA ALA A 305 4.55 12.21 21.42
C ALA A 305 5.79 11.84 22.24
N LYS A 306 6.37 12.80 22.99
CA LYS A 306 7.54 12.58 23.85
C LYS A 306 7.19 11.98 25.22
N GLN A 307 5.92 12.10 25.63
CA GLN A 307 5.46 11.82 26.99
C GLN A 307 5.00 10.37 27.22
N VAL A 308 4.98 9.51 26.19
CA VAL A 308 4.51 8.12 26.34
C VAL A 308 5.60 7.25 26.99
N PRO A 309 5.38 6.70 28.21
CA PRO A 309 6.38 5.88 28.88
C PRO A 309 6.59 4.52 28.22
N ILE A 310 7.79 3.97 28.41
CA ILE A 310 8.15 2.60 28.02
C ILE A 310 7.31 1.61 28.84
N GLY A 311 6.67 0.65 28.15
CA GLY A 311 6.26 -0.62 28.74
C GLY A 311 4.95 -0.62 29.53
N LYS A 312 3.87 -1.03 28.85
CA LYS A 312 3.02 -2.16 29.24
C LYS A 312 2.03 -2.42 28.11
N LYS A 313 2.23 -3.53 27.40
CA LYS A 313 1.17 -4.07 26.54
C LYS A 313 -0.03 -4.33 27.45
N PRO A 314 -1.22 -3.74 27.22
CA PRO A 314 -2.40 -4.10 28.00
C PRO A 314 -2.60 -5.61 27.87
N SER A 315 -2.81 -6.31 28.98
CA SER A 315 -3.18 -7.72 28.97
C SER A 315 -4.39 -7.90 28.05
N ARG A 316 -4.37 -8.93 27.18
CA ARG A 316 -5.53 -9.29 26.36
C ARG A 316 -6.73 -9.52 27.30
N GLY A 317 -7.74 -8.67 27.20
CA GLY A 317 -8.95 -8.72 27.99
C GLY A 317 -9.78 -7.44 27.84
N ARG A 318 -11.09 -7.55 28.05
CA ARG A 318 -12.03 -6.40 28.03
C ARG A 318 -11.55 -5.34 29.04
N PRO A 319 -11.47 -4.05 28.68
CA PRO A 319 -11.19 -2.99 29.63
C PRO A 319 -12.17 -3.07 30.80
N LYS A 320 -11.67 -3.01 32.04
CA LYS A 320 -12.55 -2.93 33.22
C LYS A 320 -13.36 -1.64 33.11
N LEU A 321 -14.69 -1.76 33.25
CA LEU A 321 -15.60 -0.63 33.31
C LEU A 321 -15.08 0.40 34.31
N ALA A 322 -15.09 1.69 33.93
CA ALA A 322 -14.70 2.77 34.81
C ALA A 322 -15.55 2.73 36.09
N THR A 323 -14.89 2.69 37.25
CA THR A 323 -15.57 2.83 38.55
C THR A 323 -16.19 4.22 38.63
N ARG A 324 -17.46 4.29 39.04
CA ARG A 324 -18.19 5.55 39.24
C ARG A 324 -17.37 6.49 40.12
N ALA A 325 -17.28 7.76 39.73
CA ALA A 325 -16.67 8.80 40.54
C ALA A 325 -17.36 8.87 41.91
N LEU A 326 -16.57 8.94 42.98
CA LEU A 326 -17.05 9.24 44.32
C LEU A 326 -17.75 10.60 44.30
N LEU A 327 -19.07 10.61 44.46
CA LEU A 327 -19.78 11.78 44.94
C LEU A 327 -19.52 11.82 46.44
N ILE A 328 -18.79 12.84 46.88
CA ILE A 328 -18.69 13.20 48.30
C ILE A 328 -19.91 14.09 48.56
N ASP A 329 -20.80 13.63 49.43
CA ASP A 329 -21.97 14.40 49.90
C ASP A 329 -21.55 15.62 50.74
#